data_AF-A0A382RKU1-F1
#
_entry.id   AF-A0A382RKU1-F1
#
_cell.length_a   1.000
_cell.length_b   1.000
_cell.length_c   1.000
_cell.angle_alpha   90.00
_cell.angle_beta   90.00
_cell.angle_gamma   90.00
#
_symmetry.space_group_name_H-M   'P 1'
#
loop_
_entity.id
_entity.type
_entity.pdbx_description
1 polymer ?
#
loop_
_entity_poly.entity_id
_entity_poly.type
_entity_poly.pdbx_seq_one_letter_code
_entity_poly.pdbx_strand_id
1 'polypeptide(L)'
;MSTNSEQILKNKKLVMKMMKNIAESSLATINQSLSKAYHSDVEWRGFYPLEDLKGLETLELKVWRPLLQAFPDLERRNNIVLGGDFNNKSFVGTVGHLTGTFQNPWFDIPATNKTVHLRTCEFHQVKNEKIIQSYVLIDVMDFIRQAGFWPINKSLGIEEMWPGPITGDGIVLEEQDPEVSIKTLEQALAMQKTLGDY
;
A
#
# COMPACT_ATOMS: atom_id res chain seq x y z
N MET A 1 -17.61 16.49 14.13
CA MET A 1 -16.78 17.19 13.12
C MET A 1 -17.25 16.71 11.77
N SER A 2 -17.60 17.61 10.86
CA SER A 2 -18.18 17.24 9.57
C SER A 2 -17.12 16.62 8.66
N THR A 3 -17.20 15.30 8.48
CA THR A 3 -16.48 14.57 7.43
C THR A 3 -16.73 15.25 6.08
N ASN A 4 -15.68 15.74 5.42
CA ASN A 4 -15.80 16.38 4.11
C ASN A 4 -15.66 15.29 3.02
N SER A 5 -16.80 14.79 2.53
CA SER A 5 -16.89 13.72 1.52
C SER A 5 -16.08 14.04 0.26
N GLU A 6 -16.16 15.29 -0.21
CA GLU A 6 -15.46 15.78 -1.39
C GLU A 6 -13.94 15.73 -1.19
N GLN A 7 -13.45 16.17 -0.04
CA GLN A 7 -12.01 16.14 0.28
C GLN A 7 -11.49 14.70 0.40
N ILE A 8 -12.25 13.78 1.00
CA ILE A 8 -11.89 12.36 1.06
C ILE A 8 -11.81 11.78 -0.34
N LEU A 9 -12.79 12.08 -1.20
CA LEU A 9 -12.79 11.62 -2.58
C LEU A 9 -11.58 12.16 -3.36
N LYS A 10 -11.26 13.44 -3.18
CA LYS A 10 -10.05 14.06 -3.75
C LYS A 10 -8.79 13.34 -3.29
N ASN A 11 -8.67 13.05 -2.00
CA ASN A 11 -7.53 12.33 -1.44
C ASN A 11 -7.39 10.90 -2.00
N LYS A 12 -8.50 10.14 -2.12
CA LYS A 12 -8.51 8.79 -2.72
C LYS A 12 -7.93 8.82 -4.14
N LYS A 13 -8.45 9.72 -5.00
CA LYS A 13 -7.98 9.88 -6.39
C LYS A 13 -6.51 10.31 -6.46
N LEU A 14 -6.12 11.23 -5.58
CA LEU A 14 -4.75 11.74 -5.50
C LEU A 14 -3.75 10.63 -5.16
N VAL A 15 -3.98 9.91 -4.06
CA VAL A 15 -3.10 8.83 -3.59
C VAL A 15 -3.06 7.70 -4.62
N MET A 16 -4.21 7.29 -5.17
CA MET A 16 -4.25 6.25 -6.20
C MET A 16 -3.37 6.61 -7.41
N LYS A 17 -3.44 7.86 -7.89
CA LYS A 17 -2.62 8.35 -8.99
C LYS A 17 -1.13 8.43 -8.61
N MET A 18 -0.82 8.95 -7.43
CA MET A 18 0.56 9.08 -6.95
C MET A 18 1.24 7.72 -6.82
N MET A 19 0.59 6.76 -6.16
CA MET A 19 1.15 5.43 -5.94
C MET A 19 1.31 4.65 -7.24
N LYS A 20 0.37 4.80 -8.18
CA LYS A 20 0.51 4.26 -9.53
C LYS A 20 1.74 4.84 -10.25
N ASN A 21 1.88 6.17 -10.26
CA ASN A 21 3.00 6.85 -10.91
C ASN A 21 4.36 6.53 -10.28
N ILE A 22 4.40 6.16 -8.99
CA ILE A 22 5.62 5.71 -8.32
C ILE A 22 5.96 4.28 -8.76
N ALA A 23 5.00 3.36 -8.68
CA ALA A 23 5.21 1.96 -9.04
C ALA A 23 5.58 1.77 -10.52
N GLU A 24 4.97 2.54 -11.41
CA GLU A 24 5.20 2.46 -12.87
C GLU A 24 6.27 3.45 -13.37
N SER A 25 7.08 4.01 -12.46
CA SER A 25 8.21 4.88 -12.83
C SER A 25 9.47 4.09 -13.16
N SER A 26 10.43 4.74 -13.83
CA SER A 26 11.75 4.18 -14.07
C SER A 26 12.73 4.67 -13.00
N LEU A 27 13.89 4.01 -12.91
CA LEU A 27 14.98 4.43 -12.00
C LEU A 27 15.47 5.86 -12.22
N ALA A 28 15.23 6.43 -13.41
CA ALA A 28 15.56 7.82 -13.75
C ALA A 28 14.47 8.81 -13.29
N THR A 29 13.21 8.39 -13.23
CA THR A 29 12.07 9.27 -12.94
C THR A 29 11.49 9.10 -11.52
N ILE A 30 11.88 8.04 -10.81
CA ILE A 30 11.40 7.71 -9.46
C ILE A 30 11.50 8.88 -8.47
N ASN A 31 12.61 9.61 -8.45
CA ASN A 31 12.80 10.76 -7.55
C ASN A 31 11.75 11.87 -7.81
N GLN A 32 11.39 12.11 -9.07
CA GLN A 32 10.38 13.10 -9.43
C GLN A 32 8.98 12.62 -9.02
N SER A 33 8.68 11.33 -9.18
CA SER A 33 7.40 10.74 -8.73
C SER A 33 7.28 10.80 -7.20
N LEU A 34 8.35 10.46 -6.48
CA LEU A 34 8.40 10.49 -5.01
C LEU A 34 8.27 11.90 -4.45
N SER A 35 9.03 12.87 -4.98
CA SER A 35 8.94 14.28 -4.55
C SER A 35 7.57 14.91 -4.83
N LYS A 36 6.86 14.45 -5.87
CA LYS A 36 5.46 14.84 -6.14
C LYS A 36 4.48 14.23 -5.14
N ALA A 37 4.68 13.00 -4.71
CA ALA A 37 3.75 12.28 -3.84
C ALA A 37 3.94 12.56 -2.33
N TYR A 38 5.19 12.52 -1.86
CA TYR A 38 5.53 12.53 -0.45
C TYR A 38 6.02 13.91 0.01
N HIS A 39 5.87 14.16 1.31
CA HIS A 39 6.57 15.23 2.00
C HIS A 39 8.07 14.88 2.18
N SER A 40 8.95 15.89 2.26
CA SER A 40 10.40 15.68 2.43
C SER A 40 10.72 14.87 3.69
N ASP A 41 10.04 15.17 4.79
CA ASP A 41 10.17 14.51 6.09
C ASP A 41 9.15 13.39 6.31
N VAL A 42 8.77 12.66 5.26
CA VAL A 42 7.82 11.55 5.36
C VAL A 42 8.29 10.53 6.40
N GLU A 43 7.34 10.06 7.23
CA GLU A 43 7.52 8.88 8.07
C GLU A 43 6.94 7.65 7.37
N TRP A 44 7.76 6.66 7.11
CA TRP A 44 7.35 5.41 6.48
C TRP A 44 7.50 4.28 7.50
N ARG A 45 6.38 3.65 7.84
CA ARG A 45 6.28 2.59 8.84
C ARG A 45 6.10 1.26 8.11
N GLY A 46 7.19 0.54 7.94
CA GLY A 46 7.19 -0.78 7.34
C GLY A 46 7.27 -1.88 8.37
N PHE A 47 7.00 -3.09 7.90
CA PHE A 47 7.31 -4.32 8.60
C PHE A 47 8.75 -4.77 8.28
N TYR A 48 9.26 -5.73 9.05
CA TYR A 48 10.56 -6.34 8.79
C TYR A 48 10.58 -7.00 7.39
N PRO A 49 11.59 -6.74 6.53
CA PRO A 49 12.91 -6.21 6.85
C PRO A 49 13.11 -4.71 6.58
N LEU A 50 12.08 -3.98 6.15
CA LEU A 50 12.20 -2.56 5.79
C LEU A 50 12.11 -1.62 7.00
N GLU A 51 11.40 -2.04 8.05
CA GLU A 51 11.26 -1.34 9.33
C GLU A 51 10.78 0.12 9.18
N ASP A 52 11.04 0.95 10.19
CA ASP A 52 10.68 2.36 10.18
C ASP A 52 11.75 3.20 9.48
N LEU A 53 11.33 4.00 8.50
CA LEU A 53 12.17 4.89 7.72
C LEU A 53 11.68 6.34 7.85
N LYS A 54 12.63 7.28 7.81
CA LYS A 54 12.34 8.71 7.82
C LYS A 54 13.06 9.41 6.68
N GLY A 55 12.33 10.30 6.03
CA GLY A 55 12.83 11.14 4.95
C GLY A 55 12.70 10.50 3.57
N LEU A 56 12.49 11.35 2.57
CA LEU A 56 12.23 10.94 1.19
C LEU A 56 13.41 10.18 0.55
N GLU A 57 14.64 10.61 0.84
CA GLU A 57 15.86 9.98 0.31
C GLU A 57 16.01 8.54 0.82
N THR A 58 15.82 8.32 2.12
CA THR A 58 15.86 6.99 2.73
C THR A 58 14.80 6.07 2.12
N LEU A 59 13.57 6.59 1.93
CA LEU A 59 12.47 5.87 1.31
C LEU A 59 12.80 5.48 -0.14
N GLU A 60 13.39 6.39 -0.91
CA GLU A 60 13.82 6.14 -2.28
C GLU A 60 14.89 5.04 -2.35
N LEU A 61 15.95 5.15 -1.54
CA LEU A 61 17.11 4.26 -1.60
C LEU A 61 16.83 2.86 -1.03
N LYS A 62 16.00 2.75 0.02
CA LYS A 62 15.76 1.47 0.70
C LYS A 62 14.53 0.72 0.21
N VAL A 63 13.50 1.42 -0.28
CA VAL A 63 12.23 0.80 -0.67
C VAL A 63 12.08 0.79 -2.19
N TRP A 64 11.92 1.97 -2.80
CA TRP A 64 11.45 2.05 -4.18
C TRP A 64 12.52 1.72 -5.21
N ARG A 65 13.76 2.20 -5.06
CA ARG A 65 14.84 1.88 -6.02
C ARG A 65 15.17 0.39 -6.05
N PRO A 66 15.37 -0.31 -4.91
CA PRO A 66 15.61 -1.75 -4.92
C PRO A 66 14.45 -2.53 -5.50
N LEU A 67 13.21 -2.13 -5.19
CA LEU A 67 12.01 -2.77 -5.74
C LEU A 67 11.91 -2.63 -7.27
N LEU A 68 12.13 -1.42 -7.81
CA LEU A 68 12.12 -1.18 -9.26
C LEU A 68 13.32 -1.82 -9.99
N GLN A 69 14.45 -1.99 -9.30
CA GLN A 69 15.56 -2.77 -9.85
C GLN A 69 15.18 -4.25 -9.95
N ALA A 70 14.58 -4.81 -8.91
CA ALA A 70 14.12 -6.19 -8.87
C ALA A 70 13.00 -6.47 -9.90
N PHE A 71 12.11 -5.49 -10.11
CA PHE A 71 10.96 -5.55 -11.00
C PHE A 71 10.93 -4.34 -11.96
N PRO A 72 11.65 -4.38 -13.09
CA PRO A 72 11.72 -3.26 -14.03
C PRO A 72 10.39 -2.91 -14.71
N ASP A 73 9.45 -3.85 -14.74
CA ASP A 73 8.12 -3.78 -15.38
C ASP A 73 6.98 -3.75 -14.34
N LEU A 74 7.24 -3.18 -13.15
CA LEU A 74 6.29 -3.15 -12.04
C LEU A 74 5.00 -2.40 -12.39
N GLU A 75 3.87 -3.06 -12.20
CA GLU A 75 2.52 -2.55 -12.40
C GLU A 75 1.76 -2.56 -11.07
N ARG A 76 1.00 -1.50 -10.77
CA ARG A 76 0.16 -1.45 -9.57
C ARG A 76 -1.30 -1.75 -9.90
N ARG A 77 -1.84 -2.76 -9.21
CA ARG A 77 -3.26 -3.16 -9.30
C ARG A 77 -3.91 -3.07 -7.93
N ASN A 78 -4.80 -2.10 -7.75
CA ASN A 78 -5.56 -1.99 -6.50
C ASN A 78 -6.80 -2.88 -6.58
N ASN A 79 -7.10 -3.60 -5.50
CA ASN A 79 -8.34 -4.36 -5.34
C ASN A 79 -9.32 -3.57 -4.46
N ILE A 80 -8.80 -2.85 -3.47
CA ILE A 80 -9.58 -2.05 -2.52
C ILE A 80 -8.94 -0.66 -2.37
N VAL A 81 -9.75 0.40 -2.38
CA VAL A 81 -9.34 1.77 -2.07
C VAL A 81 -10.38 2.40 -1.14
N LEU A 82 -9.94 2.78 0.05
CA LEU A 82 -10.76 3.37 1.10
C LEU A 82 -10.19 4.71 1.51
N GLY A 83 -11.05 5.61 1.99
CA GLY A 83 -10.63 6.90 2.52
C GLY A 83 -11.50 7.29 3.71
N GLY A 84 -10.91 7.96 4.68
CA GLY A 84 -11.62 8.34 5.90
C GLY A 84 -10.82 9.31 6.74
N ASP A 85 -11.52 10.05 7.58
CA ASP A 85 -10.92 10.97 8.54
C ASP A 85 -11.00 10.37 9.95
N PHE A 86 -9.90 10.43 10.69
CA PHE A 86 -9.82 9.97 12.07
C PHE A 86 -8.89 10.89 12.87
N ASN A 87 -9.34 11.37 14.04
CA ASN A 87 -8.56 12.25 14.91
C ASN A 87 -7.91 13.45 14.19
N ASN A 88 -8.68 14.18 13.37
CA ASN A 88 -8.22 15.31 12.56
C ASN A 88 -7.12 14.98 11.53
N LYS A 89 -7.02 13.71 11.13
CA LYS A 89 -6.10 13.23 10.12
C LYS A 89 -6.89 12.55 9.00
N SER A 90 -6.53 12.82 7.76
CA SER A 90 -7.10 12.16 6.60
C SER A 90 -6.23 10.99 6.17
N PHE A 91 -6.84 9.83 5.98
CA PHE A 91 -6.17 8.61 5.56
C PHE A 91 -6.77 8.08 4.26
N VAL A 92 -5.90 7.47 3.45
CA VAL A 92 -6.30 6.65 2.30
C VAL A 92 -5.65 5.28 2.46
N GLY A 93 -6.49 4.25 2.53
CA GLY A 93 -6.09 2.85 2.58
C GLY A 93 -6.17 2.21 1.20
N THR A 94 -5.20 1.39 0.83
CA THR A 94 -5.23 0.59 -0.40
C THR A 94 -4.81 -0.84 -0.10
N VAL A 95 -5.49 -1.80 -0.73
CA VAL A 95 -5.09 -3.21 -0.75
C VAL A 95 -5.04 -3.65 -2.19
N GLY A 96 -3.99 -4.36 -2.57
CA GLY A 96 -3.80 -4.78 -3.95
C GLY A 96 -2.53 -5.57 -4.17
N HIS A 97 -2.03 -5.50 -5.39
CA HIS A 97 -0.84 -6.19 -5.82
C HIS A 97 0.08 -5.25 -6.61
N LEU A 98 1.39 -5.35 -6.36
CA LEU A 98 2.42 -4.89 -7.26
C LEU A 98 2.87 -6.11 -8.09
N THR A 99 2.62 -6.08 -9.39
CA THR A 99 2.87 -7.20 -10.29
C THR A 99 4.02 -6.88 -11.22
N GLY A 100 4.99 -7.78 -11.36
CA GLY A 100 6.09 -7.59 -12.30
C GLY A 100 6.90 -8.86 -12.48
N THR A 101 7.87 -8.80 -13.38
CA THR A 101 8.83 -9.87 -13.64
C THR A 101 10.03 -9.73 -12.71
N PHE A 102 10.31 -10.76 -11.90
CA PHE A 102 11.41 -10.75 -10.94
C PHE A 102 12.77 -11.00 -11.63
N GLN A 103 13.40 -9.94 -12.11
CA GLN A 103 14.59 -9.99 -12.98
C GLN A 103 15.91 -9.83 -12.23
N ASN A 104 15.92 -9.14 -11.09
CA ASN A 104 17.13 -8.92 -10.29
C ASN A 104 16.91 -9.31 -8.82
N PRO A 105 17.95 -9.76 -8.09
CA PRO A 105 17.80 -10.18 -6.71
C PRO A 105 17.18 -9.12 -5.80
N TRP A 106 16.37 -9.55 -4.84
CA TRP A 106 15.73 -8.68 -3.84
C TRP A 106 15.68 -9.38 -2.49
N PHE A 107 16.06 -8.69 -1.40
CA PHE A 107 16.21 -9.29 -0.06
C PHE A 107 17.02 -10.60 -0.06
N ASP A 108 18.16 -10.61 -0.75
CA ASP A 108 19.06 -11.77 -0.92
C ASP A 108 18.43 -12.99 -1.61
N ILE A 109 17.23 -12.85 -2.17
CA ILE A 109 16.57 -13.90 -2.94
C ILE A 109 17.00 -13.78 -4.40
N PRO A 110 17.55 -14.85 -5.01
CA PRO A 110 17.95 -14.83 -6.42
C PRO A 110 16.77 -14.63 -7.36
N ALA A 111 16.98 -13.84 -8.42
CA ALA A 111 15.99 -13.62 -9.46
C ALA A 111 15.57 -14.92 -10.16
N THR A 112 14.30 -15.02 -10.53
CA THR A 112 13.74 -16.22 -11.18
C THR A 112 13.21 -15.97 -12.60
N ASN A 113 13.17 -14.72 -13.05
CA ASN A 113 12.55 -14.28 -14.30
C ASN A 113 11.07 -14.73 -14.45
N LYS A 114 10.38 -14.92 -13.32
CA LYS A 114 8.96 -15.24 -13.27
C LYS A 114 8.15 -14.02 -12.84
N THR A 115 6.90 -13.98 -13.25
CA THR A 115 5.94 -13.02 -12.74
C THR A 115 5.66 -13.30 -11.26
N VAL A 116 5.69 -12.24 -10.46
CA VAL A 116 5.31 -12.26 -9.04
C VAL A 116 4.20 -11.24 -8.83
N HIS A 117 3.23 -11.60 -8.00
CA HIS A 117 2.17 -10.72 -7.52
C HIS A 117 2.44 -10.38 -6.05
N LEU A 118 3.13 -9.27 -5.78
CA LEU A 118 3.43 -8.83 -4.42
C LEU A 118 2.18 -8.23 -3.80
N ARG A 119 1.58 -8.92 -2.84
CA ARG A 119 0.41 -8.39 -2.12
C ARG A 119 0.83 -7.23 -1.23
N THR A 120 0.08 -6.14 -1.29
CA THR A 120 0.32 -4.96 -0.44
C THR A 120 -0.94 -4.49 0.26
N CYS A 121 -0.75 -3.95 1.47
CA CYS A 121 -1.74 -3.24 2.25
C CYS A 121 -1.10 -1.96 2.77
N GLU A 122 -1.63 -0.81 2.38
CA GLU A 122 -0.98 0.48 2.58
C GLU A 122 -1.98 1.50 3.11
N PHE A 123 -1.61 2.25 4.15
CA PHE A 123 -2.39 3.36 4.68
C PHE A 123 -1.55 4.63 4.65
N HIS A 124 -2.02 5.63 3.91
CA HIS A 124 -1.31 6.89 3.72
C HIS A 124 -2.05 8.03 4.43
N GLN A 125 -1.36 8.71 5.33
CA GLN A 125 -1.84 9.96 5.91
C GLN A 125 -1.57 11.10 4.94
N VAL A 126 -2.62 11.82 4.54
CA VAL A 126 -2.55 12.91 3.57
C VAL A 126 -2.71 14.25 4.28
N LYS A 127 -1.83 15.20 3.98
CA LYS A 127 -1.91 16.60 4.43
C LYS A 127 -1.40 17.51 3.32
N ASN A 128 -2.13 18.58 3.01
CA ASN A 128 -1.77 19.56 1.96
C ASN A 128 -1.38 18.89 0.63
N GLU A 129 -2.19 17.92 0.18
CA GLU A 129 -1.97 17.15 -1.06
C GLU A 129 -0.65 16.37 -1.12
N LYS A 130 -0.03 16.11 0.04
CA LYS A 130 1.17 15.28 0.18
C LYS A 130 0.94 14.15 1.17
N ILE A 131 1.63 13.04 0.95
CA ILE A 131 1.69 11.95 1.93
C ILE A 131 2.75 12.32 2.97
N ILE A 132 2.34 12.49 4.22
CA ILE A 132 3.25 12.82 5.34
C ILE A 132 3.64 11.58 6.14
N GLN A 133 2.82 10.54 6.12
CA GLN A 133 3.10 9.29 6.79
C GLN A 133 2.49 8.12 6.01
N SER A 134 3.15 6.98 5.99
CA SER A 134 2.63 5.74 5.40
C SER A 134 2.85 4.56 6.32
N TYR A 135 1.85 3.70 6.44
CA TYR A 135 1.97 2.37 7.01
C TYR A 135 1.86 1.38 5.86
N VAL A 136 2.88 0.56 5.65
CA VAL A 136 2.96 -0.31 4.48
C VAL A 136 3.29 -1.72 4.91
N LEU A 137 2.45 -2.66 4.48
CA LEU A 137 2.64 -4.09 4.60
C LEU A 137 2.77 -4.67 3.19
N ILE A 138 3.86 -5.41 2.96
CA ILE A 138 4.13 -6.15 1.73
C ILE A 138 4.30 -7.60 2.16
N ASP A 139 3.62 -8.53 1.49
CA ASP A 139 3.69 -9.95 1.87
C ASP A 139 5.01 -10.57 1.38
N VAL A 140 6.08 -10.36 2.15
CA VAL A 140 7.42 -10.91 1.85
C VAL A 140 7.44 -12.43 1.97
N MET A 141 6.59 -13.01 2.82
CA MET A 141 6.47 -14.47 2.89
C MET A 141 5.93 -14.99 1.56
N ASP A 142 4.81 -14.47 1.09
CA ASP A 142 4.25 -14.89 -0.19
C ASP A 142 5.21 -14.62 -1.37
N PHE A 143 5.99 -13.54 -1.32
CA PHE A 143 7.09 -13.32 -2.26
C PHE A 143 8.13 -14.46 -2.25
N ILE A 144 8.64 -14.84 -1.07
CA ILE A 144 9.61 -15.95 -0.94
C ILE A 144 9.03 -17.24 -1.50
N ARG A 145 7.73 -17.49 -1.27
CA ARG A 145 7.00 -18.63 -1.83
C ARG A 145 6.96 -18.60 -3.36
N GLN A 146 6.55 -17.47 -3.94
CA GLN A 146 6.44 -17.27 -5.38
C GLN A 146 7.82 -17.34 -6.07
N ALA A 147 8.88 -16.88 -5.41
CA ALA A 147 10.26 -17.02 -5.86
C ALA A 147 10.80 -18.46 -5.74
N GLY A 148 10.10 -19.36 -5.04
CA GLY A 148 10.46 -20.78 -4.93
C GLY A 148 11.41 -21.11 -3.78
N PHE A 149 11.64 -20.18 -2.84
CA PHE A 149 12.56 -20.33 -1.72
C PHE A 149 11.83 -20.52 -0.38
N TRP A 150 10.67 -21.17 -0.40
CA TRP A 150 9.75 -21.28 0.74
C TRP A 150 10.43 -21.89 1.99
N PRO A 151 10.50 -21.17 3.13
CA PRO A 151 11.33 -21.57 4.27
C PRO A 151 10.58 -22.47 5.27
N ILE A 152 9.27 -22.66 5.09
CA ILE A 152 8.40 -23.44 5.98
C ILE A 152 7.69 -24.56 5.22
N ASN A 153 6.91 -25.37 5.92
CA ASN A 153 6.11 -26.42 5.27
C ASN A 153 5.14 -25.82 4.26
N LYS A 154 4.90 -26.54 3.16
CA LYS A 154 3.91 -26.15 2.17
C LYS A 154 2.52 -26.13 2.80
N SER A 155 1.70 -25.15 2.43
CA SER A 155 0.29 -25.13 2.78
C SER A 155 -0.42 -26.41 2.32
N LEU A 156 -1.41 -26.84 3.09
CA LEU A 156 -2.26 -28.00 2.73
C LEU A 156 -3.21 -27.67 1.57
N GLY A 157 -3.54 -26.39 1.40
CA GLY A 157 -4.32 -25.87 0.28
C GLY A 157 -3.47 -25.36 -0.88
N ILE A 158 -4.12 -25.08 -2.01
CA ILE A 158 -3.50 -24.41 -3.14
C ILE A 158 -3.40 -22.92 -2.81
N GLU A 159 -2.18 -22.40 -2.87
CA GLU A 159 -1.93 -20.97 -2.70
C GLU A 159 -2.11 -20.24 -4.04
N GLU A 160 -3.13 -19.40 -4.10
CA GLU A 160 -3.49 -18.59 -5.28
C GLU A 160 -3.35 -17.10 -4.99
N MET A 161 -3.48 -16.28 -6.04
CA MET A 161 -3.62 -14.84 -5.88
C MET A 161 -4.95 -14.55 -5.16
N TRP A 162 -4.93 -13.70 -4.13
CA TRP A 162 -6.14 -13.38 -3.39
C TRP A 162 -7.13 -12.64 -4.30
N PRO A 163 -8.35 -13.17 -4.47
CA PRO A 163 -9.36 -12.50 -5.27
C PRO A 163 -9.75 -11.18 -4.59
N GLY A 164 -10.13 -10.20 -5.40
CA GLY A 164 -10.79 -8.99 -4.88
C GLY A 164 -12.17 -9.29 -4.30
N PRO A 165 -12.86 -8.26 -3.78
CA PRO A 165 -14.26 -8.40 -3.37
C PRO A 165 -15.10 -9.04 -4.48
N ILE A 166 -16.00 -9.95 -4.11
CA ILE A 166 -16.84 -10.72 -5.05
C ILE A 166 -17.68 -9.82 -5.97
N THR A 167 -18.07 -8.67 -5.44
CA THR A 167 -18.85 -7.61 -6.10
C THR A 167 -18.02 -6.77 -7.07
N GLY A 168 -16.69 -6.81 -6.98
CA GLY A 168 -15.79 -6.00 -7.80
C GLY A 168 -15.81 -4.49 -7.46
N ASP A 169 -16.47 -4.09 -6.38
CA ASP A 169 -16.70 -2.70 -5.97
C ASP A 169 -15.72 -2.19 -4.91
N GLY A 170 -14.59 -2.87 -4.72
CA GLY A 170 -13.61 -2.49 -3.69
C GLY A 170 -12.97 -1.12 -3.91
N ILE A 171 -13.01 -0.58 -5.13
CA ILE A 171 -12.49 0.75 -5.46
C ILE A 171 -13.65 1.75 -5.47
N VAL A 172 -13.91 2.39 -4.33
CA VAL A 172 -15.02 3.36 -4.19
C VAL A 172 -14.52 4.77 -4.53
N LEU A 173 -14.83 5.27 -5.73
CA LEU A 173 -14.44 6.63 -6.21
C LEU A 173 -15.63 7.59 -6.32
N GLU A 174 -16.61 7.38 -5.45
CA GLU A 174 -17.79 8.22 -5.32
C GLU A 174 -17.82 8.84 -3.92
N GLU A 175 -18.62 9.89 -3.78
CA GLU A 175 -18.94 10.43 -2.47
C GLU A 175 -19.76 9.42 -1.67
N GLN A 176 -19.58 9.45 -0.36
CA GLN A 176 -20.23 8.52 0.57
C GLN A 176 -21.04 9.32 1.57
N ASP A 177 -22.14 8.74 2.02
CA ASP A 177 -22.99 9.34 3.04
C ASP A 177 -22.19 9.56 4.34
N PRO A 178 -22.06 10.83 4.81
CA PRO A 178 -21.39 11.13 6.06
C PRO A 178 -22.01 10.43 7.28
N GLU A 179 -23.32 10.23 7.31
CA GLU A 179 -23.99 9.56 8.44
C GLU A 179 -23.62 8.07 8.52
N VAL A 180 -23.56 7.40 7.38
CA VAL A 180 -23.10 6.00 7.29
C VAL A 180 -21.62 5.90 7.67
N SER A 181 -20.81 6.86 7.24
CA SER A 181 -19.38 6.92 7.56
C SER A 181 -19.13 7.05 9.07
N ILE A 182 -19.92 7.86 9.77
CA ILE A 182 -19.82 8.02 11.24
C ILE A 182 -20.22 6.71 11.94
N LYS A 183 -21.36 6.11 11.55
CA LYS A 183 -21.84 4.86 12.16
C LYS A 183 -20.86 3.70 11.99
N THR A 184 -20.25 3.56 10.81
CA THR A 184 -19.27 2.49 10.54
C THR A 184 -17.98 2.70 11.32
N LEU A 185 -17.52 3.94 11.47
CA LEU A 185 -16.36 4.27 12.31
C LEU A 185 -16.63 3.96 13.78
N GLU A 186 -17.79 4.36 14.32
CA GLU A 186 -18.19 4.05 15.70
C GLU A 186 -18.23 2.54 15.96
N GLN A 187 -18.81 1.78 15.02
CA GLN A 187 -18.84 0.32 15.08
C GLN A 187 -17.42 -0.28 15.10
N ALA A 188 -16.53 0.18 14.21
CA ALA A 188 -15.16 -0.32 14.16
C ALA A 188 -14.38 -0.03 15.46
N LEU A 189 -14.55 1.17 16.03
CA LEU A 189 -13.93 1.55 17.30
C LEU A 189 -14.48 0.73 18.47
N ALA A 190 -15.79 0.44 18.48
CA ALA A 190 -16.40 -0.42 19.48
C ALA A 190 -15.81 -1.84 19.44
N MET A 191 -15.67 -2.41 18.24
CA MET A 191 -15.05 -3.73 18.05
C MET A 191 -13.59 -3.76 18.53
N GLN A 192 -12.80 -2.74 18.19
CA GLN A 192 -11.41 -2.62 18.65
C GLN A 192 -11.30 -2.52 20.16
N LYS A 193 -12.18 -1.71 20.78
CA LYS A 193 -12.23 -1.58 22.24
C LYS A 193 -12.53 -2.93 22.90
N THR A 194 -13.54 -3.65 22.42
CA THR A 194 -13.88 -4.97 22.95
C THR A 194 -12.71 -5.95 22.85
N LEU A 195 -11.93 -5.94 21.76
CA LEU A 195 -10.75 -6.81 21.63
C LEU A 195 -9.65 -6.48 22.65
N GLY A 196 -9.49 -5.21 23.03
CA GLY A 196 -8.49 -4.77 24.02
C GLY A 196 -8.94 -4.88 25.48
N ASP A 197 -10.23 -5.07 25.73
CA ASP A 197 -10.80 -5.27 27.07
C ASP A 197 -10.65 -6.73 27.57
N TYR A 198 -10.18 -7.66 26.70
CA TYR A 198 -9.82 -9.05 27.05
C TYR A 198 -8.30 -9.19 27.25
#